data_AF-A0A511WPD5-F1
#
_entry.id   AF-A0A511WPD5-F1
#
_cell.length_a   1.000
_cell.length_b   1.000
_cell.length_c   1.000
_cell.angle_alpha   90.00
_cell.angle_beta   90.00
_cell.angle_gamma   90.00
#
_symmetry.space_group_name_H-M   'P 1'
#
loop_
_entity.id
_entity.type
_entity.pdbx_description
1 polymer ?
#
loop_
_entity_poly.entity_id
_entity_poly.type
_entity_poly.pdbx_seq_one_letter_code
_entity_poly.pdbx_strand_id
1 'polypeptide(L)'
;MTIIKNKWLIFSLNMAIVSILFIVLAPAYDLFHYINQLFYIAYFYIFIGIIMWVVRGGFFDGITYGFRRFTNRMSKQRDYLDDWEEKPLPSQTVHQSLPKFFLFHGTLLSISLLALLFLYYSA
;
A
#
# COMPACT_ATOMS: atom_id res chain seq x y z
N MET A 1 7.30 15.37 8.02
CA MET A 1 8.16 14.83 6.95
C MET A 1 7.60 15.27 5.60
N THR A 2 8.27 16.20 4.91
CA THR A 2 7.92 16.70 3.57
C THR A 2 8.37 15.67 2.53
N ILE A 3 7.61 14.59 2.40
CA ILE A 3 7.90 13.50 1.46
C ILE A 3 7.47 13.99 0.07
N ILE A 4 8.36 14.78 -0.55
CA ILE A 4 8.38 15.19 -1.97
C ILE A 4 7.20 16.10 -2.38
N LYS A 5 7.49 17.39 -2.59
CA LYS A 5 6.49 18.39 -3.05
C LYS A 5 5.88 18.09 -4.42
N ASN A 6 6.58 17.36 -5.28
CA ASN A 6 6.15 17.15 -6.67
C ASN A 6 5.62 15.73 -6.91
N LYS A 7 4.29 15.57 -6.80
CA LYS A 7 3.57 14.32 -7.04
C LYS A 7 3.85 13.74 -8.44
N TRP A 8 4.06 14.61 -9.43
CA TRP A 8 4.36 14.22 -10.80
C TRP A 8 5.75 13.60 -10.96
N LEU A 9 6.73 14.06 -10.19
CA LEU A 9 8.09 13.50 -10.23
C LEU A 9 8.09 12.04 -9.79
N ILE A 10 7.34 11.73 -8.73
CA ILE A 10 7.20 10.35 -8.24
C ILE A 10 6.49 9.47 -9.25
N PHE A 11 5.50 10.00 -9.96
CA PHE A 11 4.85 9.28 -11.05
C PHE A 11 5.83 8.99 -12.19
N SER A 12 6.59 10.00 -12.64
CA SER A 12 7.63 9.82 -13.67
C SER A 12 8.70 8.82 -13.24
N LEU A 13 9.10 8.84 -11.96
CA LEU A 13 10.05 7.87 -11.41
C LEU A 13 9.46 6.45 -11.46
N ASN A 14 8.19 6.27 -11.11
CA ASN A 14 7.52 4.97 -11.20
C ASN A 14 7.45 4.47 -12.64
N MET A 15 7.12 5.35 -13.61
CA MET A 15 7.13 4.99 -15.03
C MET A 15 8.54 4.62 -15.51
N ALA A 16 9.57 5.33 -15.04
CA ALA A 16 10.96 4.96 -15.33
C ALA A 16 11.33 3.59 -14.75
N ILE A 17 10.91 3.29 -13.51
CA ILE A 17 11.12 1.98 -12.88
C ILE A 17 10.41 0.88 -13.69
N VAL A 18 9.15 1.09 -14.10
CA VAL A 18 8.41 0.13 -14.94
C VAL A 18 9.15 -0.11 -16.25
N SER A 19 9.64 0.94 -16.91
CA SER A 19 10.41 0.79 -18.15
C SER A 19 11.73 0.06 -17.95
N ILE A 20 12.44 0.31 -16.85
CA ILE A 20 13.67 -0.42 -16.51
C ILE A 20 13.36 -1.91 -16.26
N LEU A 21 12.33 -2.21 -15.47
CA LEU A 21 11.91 -3.58 -15.20
C LEU A 21 11.47 -4.30 -16.47
N PHE A 22 10.77 -3.61 -17.37
CA PHE A 22 10.43 -4.14 -18.68
C PHE A 22 11.68 -4.48 -19.51
N ILE A 23 12.68 -3.60 -19.57
CA ILE A 23 13.89 -3.87 -20.35
C ILE A 23 14.66 -5.07 -19.80
N VAL A 24 14.72 -5.24 -18.47
CA VAL A 24 15.56 -6.26 -17.84
C VAL A 24 14.84 -7.61 -17.69
N LEU A 25 13.53 -7.62 -17.44
CA LEU A 25 12.78 -8.84 -17.13
C LEU A 25 11.81 -9.30 -18.23
N ALA A 26 11.53 -8.49 -19.25
CA ALA A 26 10.55 -8.90 -20.26
C ALA A 26 11.07 -10.06 -21.12
N PRO A 27 10.31 -11.17 -21.24
CA PRO A 27 10.61 -12.25 -22.19
C PRO A 27 10.60 -11.79 -23.64
N ALA A 28 9.74 -10.81 -23.98
CA ALA A 28 9.62 -10.22 -25.30
C ALA A 28 9.33 -8.74 -25.20
N TYR A 29 9.83 -7.97 -26.16
CA TYR A 29 9.62 -6.52 -26.24
C TYR A 29 8.32 -6.17 -26.96
N ASP A 30 7.19 -6.55 -26.37
CA ASP A 30 5.87 -6.20 -26.85
C ASP A 30 5.12 -5.31 -25.83
N LEU A 31 4.00 -4.73 -26.28
CA LEU A 31 3.16 -3.89 -25.43
C LEU A 31 2.52 -4.70 -24.28
N PHE A 32 2.28 -5.99 -24.49
CA PHE A 32 1.65 -6.88 -23.50
C PHE A 32 2.54 -7.06 -22.25
N HIS A 33 3.82 -7.35 -22.43
CA HIS A 33 4.77 -7.50 -21.33
C HIS A 33 5.01 -6.17 -20.62
N TYR A 34 4.93 -5.03 -21.32
CA TYR A 34 5.00 -3.72 -20.68
C TYR A 34 3.78 -3.47 -19.77
N ILE A 35 2.58 -3.79 -20.26
CA ILE A 35 1.34 -3.73 -19.48
C ILE A 35 1.44 -4.61 -18.23
N ASN A 36 2.01 -5.82 -18.34
CA ASN A 36 2.20 -6.71 -17.19
C ASN A 36 3.14 -6.10 -16.13
N GLN A 37 4.25 -5.49 -16.53
CA GLN A 37 5.16 -4.83 -15.58
C GLN A 37 4.48 -3.64 -14.89
N LEU A 38 3.75 -2.82 -15.66
CA LEU A 38 2.96 -1.73 -15.08
C LEU A 38 1.89 -2.25 -14.12
N PHE A 39 1.24 -3.36 -14.43
CA PHE A 39 0.25 -4.00 -13.57
C PHE A 39 0.86 -4.42 -12.23
N TYR A 40 2.03 -5.07 -12.20
CA TYR A 40 2.65 -5.47 -10.93
C TYR A 40 2.98 -4.28 -10.03
N ILE A 41 3.47 -3.18 -10.60
CA ILE A 41 3.76 -1.96 -9.84
C ILE A 41 2.47 -1.27 -9.38
N ALA A 42 1.47 -1.12 -10.25
CA ALA A 42 0.17 -0.55 -9.89
C ALA A 42 -0.51 -1.36 -8.78
N TYR A 43 -0.48 -2.69 -8.90
CA TYR A 43 -1.00 -3.63 -7.91
C TYR A 43 -0.31 -3.45 -6.56
N PHE A 44 1.02 -3.39 -6.52
CA PHE A 44 1.77 -3.16 -5.28
C PHE A 44 1.31 -1.88 -4.55
N TYR A 45 1.19 -0.77 -5.28
CA TYR A 45 0.75 0.50 -4.71
C TYR A 45 -0.69 0.45 -4.18
N ILE A 46 -1.62 -0.10 -4.95
CA ILE A 46 -3.03 -0.24 -4.55
C ILE A 46 -3.16 -1.20 -3.37
N PHE A 47 -2.51 -2.36 -3.42
CA PHE A 47 -2.57 -3.38 -2.39
C PHE A 47 -2.08 -2.85 -1.04
N ILE A 48 -0.90 -2.23 -1.01
CA ILE A 48 -0.37 -1.61 0.21
C ILE A 48 -1.23 -0.44 0.64
N GLY A 49 -1.70 0.39 -0.29
CA GLY A 49 -2.57 1.52 -0.01
C GLY A 49 -3.86 1.10 0.69
N ILE A 50 -4.50 0.04 0.22
CA ILE A 50 -5.73 -0.52 0.80
C ILE A 50 -5.45 -1.13 2.17
N ILE A 51 -4.39 -1.94 2.33
CA ILE A 51 -4.03 -2.51 3.63
C ILE A 51 -3.82 -1.40 4.65
N MET A 52 -3.00 -0.40 4.30
CA MET A 52 -2.75 0.74 5.18
C MET A 52 -4.03 1.51 5.48
N TRP A 53 -4.93 1.65 4.52
CA TRP A 53 -6.23 2.30 4.72
C TRP A 53 -7.13 1.53 5.69
N VAL A 54 -7.18 0.20 5.62
CA VAL A 54 -7.94 -0.66 6.54
C VAL A 54 -7.34 -0.64 7.95
N VAL A 55 -6.01 -0.75 8.07
CA VAL A 55 -5.29 -0.65 9.35
C VAL A 55 -5.57 0.69 10.02
N ARG A 56 -5.44 1.77 9.25
CA ARG A 56 -5.74 3.14 9.66
C ARG A 56 -7.21 3.33 10.05
N GLY A 57 -8.13 2.64 9.37
CA GLY A 57 -9.57 2.70 9.62
C GLY A 57 -10.01 2.11 10.95
N GLY A 58 -9.09 1.59 11.76
CA GLY A 58 -9.38 1.05 13.09
C GLY A 58 -9.99 -0.36 13.07
N PHE A 59 -10.05 -1.01 11.91
CA PHE A 59 -10.53 -2.40 11.79
C PHE A 59 -9.74 -3.34 12.73
N PHE A 60 -8.42 -3.21 12.74
CA PHE A 60 -7.54 -4.02 13.58
C PHE A 60 -7.46 -3.52 15.03
N ASP A 61 -7.93 -2.32 15.34
CA ASP A 61 -7.92 -1.79 16.70
C ASP A 61 -8.89 -2.56 17.59
N GLY A 62 -10.11 -2.81 17.12
CA GLY A 62 -11.11 -3.59 17.86
C GLY A 62 -10.64 -5.03 18.13
N ILE A 63 -10.01 -5.65 17.12
CA ILE A 63 -9.42 -6.99 17.26
C ILE A 63 -8.30 -6.95 18.31
N THR A 64 -7.36 -6.02 18.17
CA THR A 64 -6.21 -5.91 19.07
C THR A 64 -6.65 -5.63 20.50
N TYR A 65 -7.61 -4.73 20.68
CA TYR A 65 -8.19 -4.42 21.99
C TYR A 65 -8.86 -5.64 22.62
N GLY A 66 -9.66 -6.39 21.84
CA GLY A 66 -10.31 -7.62 22.30
C GLY A 66 -9.30 -8.69 22.75
N PHE A 67 -8.27 -8.94 21.95
CA PHE A 67 -7.20 -9.88 22.29
C PHE A 67 -6.40 -9.44 23.52
N ARG A 68 -6.00 -8.16 23.61
CA ARG A 68 -5.27 -7.64 24.77
C ARG A 68 -6.09 -7.77 26.06
N ARG A 69 -7.38 -7.41 26.00
CA ARG A 69 -8.30 -7.55 27.13
C ARG A 69 -8.50 -9.01 27.56
N PHE A 70 -8.63 -9.93 26.59
CA PHE A 70 -8.77 -11.35 26.87
C PHE A 70 -7.51 -11.93 27.51
N THR A 71 -6.33 -11.68 26.92
CA THR A 71 -5.05 -12.15 27.44
C THR A 71 -4.78 -11.60 28.84
N ASN A 72 -5.02 -10.31 29.09
CA ASN A 72 -4.82 -9.73 30.42
C ASN A 72 -5.78 -10.33 31.47
N ARG A 73 -7.03 -10.63 31.10
CA ARG A 73 -7.99 -11.28 32.02
C ARG A 73 -7.65 -12.74 32.30
N MET A 74 -7.12 -13.47 31.31
CA MET A 74 -6.81 -14.90 31.40
C MET A 74 -5.41 -15.19 31.94
N SER A 75 -4.50 -14.21 31.93
CA SER A 75 -3.15 -14.38 32.47
C SER A 75 -3.20 -14.60 33.99
N LYS A 76 -2.58 -15.70 34.45
CA LYS A 76 -2.36 -15.97 35.88
C LYS A 76 -1.34 -15.02 36.50
N GLN A 77 -0.49 -14.41 35.68
CA GLN A 77 0.52 -13.44 36.06
C GLN A 77 0.00 -12.06 35.64
N ARG A 78 -0.89 -11.49 36.48
CA ARG A 78 -1.34 -10.11 36.32
C ARG A 78 -0.17 -9.22 36.73
N ASP A 79 0.64 -8.85 35.75
CA ASP A 79 1.60 -7.77 35.96
C ASP A 79 0.80 -6.48 36.10
N TYR A 80 0.64 -6.01 37.33
CA TYR A 80 -0.13 -4.79 37.64
C TYR A 80 0.52 -3.53 37.07
N LEU A 81 1.76 -3.63 36.57
CA LEU A 81 2.50 -2.56 35.90
C LEU A 81 2.39 -2.61 34.37
N ASP A 82 1.73 -3.61 33.78
CA ASP A 82 1.55 -3.67 32.32
C ASP A 82 0.32 -2.86 31.88
N ASP A 83 0.55 -1.59 31.53
CA ASP A 83 -0.44 -0.67 30.97
C ASP A 83 -0.77 -1.04 29.51
N TRP A 84 -1.38 -2.21 29.31
CA TRP A 84 -1.75 -2.75 28.00
C TRP A 84 -2.73 -1.86 27.23
N GLU A 85 -3.45 -0.98 27.92
CA GLU A 85 -4.35 0.04 27.34
C GLU A 85 -3.57 1.20 26.71
N GLU A 86 -2.39 1.56 27.23
CA GLU A 86 -1.56 2.65 26.71
C GLU A 86 -0.73 2.23 25.48
N LYS A 87 -0.60 0.93 25.22
CA LYS A 87 0.13 0.42 24.06
C LYS A 87 -0.52 0.95 22.76
N PRO A 88 0.24 1.51 21.81
CA PRO A 88 -0.31 2.09 20.60
C PRO A 88 -1.15 1.06 19.83
N LEU A 89 -2.28 1.52 19.32
CA LEU A 89 -3.17 0.71 18.47
C LEU A 89 -2.63 0.64 17.04
N PRO A 90 -2.94 -0.42 16.27
CA PRO A 90 -2.53 -0.52 14.87
C PRO A 90 -2.86 0.71 14.02
N SER A 91 -3.98 1.39 14.25
CA SER A 91 -4.32 2.64 13.55
C SER A 91 -3.36 3.80 13.83
N GLN A 92 -2.73 3.81 15.01
CA GLN A 92 -1.80 4.85 15.46
C GLN A 92 -0.38 4.62 14.96
N THR A 93 -0.02 3.39 14.56
CA THR A 93 1.30 3.09 14.01
C THR A 93 1.45 3.55 12.55
N VAL A 94 0.35 3.72 11.82
CA VAL A 94 0.35 4.15 10.41
C VAL A 94 0.10 5.65 10.31
N HIS A 95 1.05 6.42 9.77
CA HIS A 95 0.91 7.87 9.58
C HIS A 95 -0.20 8.25 8.58
N GLN A 96 -0.89 9.38 8.81
CA GLN A 96 -2.10 9.75 8.06
C GLN A 96 -1.89 9.96 6.57
N SER A 97 -0.68 10.36 6.20
CA SER A 97 -0.30 10.67 4.82
C SER A 97 0.07 9.44 4.01
N LEU A 98 0.43 8.31 4.64
CA LEU A 98 0.92 7.14 3.91
C LEU A 98 -0.18 6.44 3.09
N PRO A 99 -1.37 6.11 3.64
CA PRO A 99 -2.43 5.50 2.84
C PRO A 99 -2.83 6.39 1.65
N LYS A 100 -2.96 7.71 1.89
CA LYS A 100 -3.30 8.70 0.86
C LYS A 100 -2.24 8.75 -0.26
N PHE A 101 -0.96 8.68 0.10
CA PHE A 101 0.14 8.65 -0.85
C PHE A 101 0.08 7.40 -1.73
N PHE A 102 0.00 6.21 -1.11
CA PHE A 102 -0.02 4.94 -1.84
C PHE A 102 -1.25 4.82 -2.75
N LEU A 103 -2.44 5.18 -2.26
CA LEU A 103 -3.67 5.15 -3.04
C LEU A 103 -3.65 6.15 -4.20
N PHE A 104 -3.11 7.37 -4.00
CA PHE A 104 -3.02 8.36 -5.09
C PHE A 104 -2.09 7.89 -6.21
N HIS A 105 -0.91 7.36 -5.88
CA HIS A 105 0.01 6.83 -6.88
C HIS A 105 -0.51 5.55 -7.54
N GLY A 106 -1.10 4.65 -6.76
CA GLY A 106 -1.71 3.43 -7.27
C GLY A 106 -2.87 3.71 -8.23
N THR A 107 -3.73 4.68 -7.92
CA THR A 107 -4.85 5.07 -8.81
C THR A 107 -4.35 5.70 -10.10
N LEU A 108 -3.34 6.57 -10.03
CA LEU A 108 -2.75 7.19 -11.22
C LEU A 108 -2.11 6.14 -12.14
N LEU A 109 -1.34 5.19 -11.59
CA LEU A 109 -0.77 4.07 -12.34
C LEU A 109 -1.86 3.15 -12.91
N SER A 110 -2.94 2.93 -12.18
CA SER A 110 -4.08 2.12 -12.64
C SER A 110 -4.81 2.79 -13.81
N ILE A 111 -4.95 4.12 -13.81
CA ILE A 111 -5.51 4.86 -14.95
C ILE A 111 -4.61 4.70 -16.18
N SER A 112 -3.30 4.82 -16.01
CA SER A 112 -2.34 4.59 -17.10
C SER A 112 -2.40 3.16 -17.62
N LEU A 113 -2.54 2.17 -16.73
CA LEU A 113 -2.73 0.77 -17.10
C LEU A 113 -4.01 0.57 -17.92
N LEU A 114 -5.14 1.11 -17.47
CA LEU A 114 -6.41 1.02 -18.18
C LEU A 114 -6.35 1.69 -19.56
N ALA A 115 -5.66 2.84 -19.66
CA ALA A 115 -5.44 3.51 -20.94
C ALA A 115 -4.60 2.64 -21.90
N LEU A 116 -3.52 2.02 -21.42
CA LEU A 116 -2.71 1.11 -22.24
C LEU A 116 -3.46 -0.17 -22.63
N LEU A 117 -4.25 -0.74 -21.73
CA LEU A 117 -5.12 -1.88 -22.04
C LEU A 117 -6.15 -1.52 -23.11
N PHE A 118 -6.78 -0.35 -22.99
CA PHE A 118 -7.72 0.14 -23.99
C PHE A 118 -7.04 0.29 -25.35
N LEU A 119 -5.84 0.88 -25.41
CA LEU A 119 -5.06 0.98 -26.65
C LEU A 119 -4.67 -0.40 -27.22
N TYR A 120 -4.26 -1.33 -26.37
CA TYR A 120 -3.86 -2.68 -26.79
C TYR A 120 -5.01 -3.49 -27.40
N TYR A 121 -6.24 -3.33 -26.88
CA TYR A 121 -7.42 -4.05 -27.39
C TYR A 121 -8.20 -3.29 -28.47
N SER A 122 -7.92 -2.00 -28.67
CA SER A 122 -8.56 -1.20 -29.74
C SER A 122 -7.74 -1.16 -31.03
N ALA A 123 -6.45 -1.51 -30.96
CA ALA A 123 -5.57 -1.75 -32.10
C ALA A 123 -5.70 -3.19 -32.60
#